data_AF-A0A543KKG4-F1
#
_entry.id   AF-A0A543KKG4-F1
#
_cell.length_a   1.000
_cell.length_b   1.000
_cell.length_c   1.000
_cell.angle_alpha   90.00
_cell.angle_beta   90.00
_cell.angle_gamma   90.00
#
_symmetry.space_group_name_H-M   'P 1'
#
loop_
_entity.id
_entity.type
_entity.pdbx_description
1 polymer ?
#
loop_
_entity_poly.entity_id
_entity_poly.type
_entity_poly.pdbx_seq_one_letter_code
_entity_poly.pdbx_strand_id
1 'polypeptide(L)'
;MTDTPATPRDTVVRWTQTLVEPLLPLEIRSARERRMRQVCADHPTWASLVLGGTLADIVLSLPDNDPWRTASSRLGRTTHGDTPPARDGARLPDGARLGTWRSFVDTLGAPAEEDLTLDPSYAPIAAELAPVSEAIIGFAAGGWESGAAGVSAAVPRGSSTSAVDDLADLPGIQTLHPSPIYTYTVPALRWATYRRRSYGTSADDAWVSESLYRWSWRAGRILGGMSWDEHMVDSLIAAERLEPISDEPF
;
A
#
# COMPACT_ATOMS: atom_id res chain seq x y z
N MET A 1 0.03 -36.00 -0.47
CA MET A 1 -0.44 -34.95 0.46
C MET A 1 -1.67 -34.33 -0.15
N THR A 2 -2.82 -34.47 0.51
CA THR A 2 -4.07 -33.80 0.10
C THR A 2 -3.90 -32.30 0.32
N ASP A 3 -3.75 -31.56 -0.78
CA ASP A 3 -3.53 -30.12 -0.78
C ASP A 3 -4.82 -29.44 -0.32
N THR A 4 -4.86 -29.02 0.94
CA THR A 4 -5.98 -28.25 1.46
C THR A 4 -5.94 -26.89 0.75
N PRO A 5 -7.02 -26.43 0.10
CA PRO A 5 -6.98 -25.18 -0.61
C PRO A 5 -6.61 -24.04 0.34
N ALA A 6 -5.54 -23.30 0.00
CA ALA A 6 -5.04 -22.22 0.81
C ALA A 6 -6.12 -21.15 1.02
N THR A 7 -6.36 -20.77 2.28
CA THR A 7 -7.32 -19.73 2.61
C THR A 7 -6.86 -18.36 2.08
N PRO A 8 -7.76 -17.36 1.94
CA PRO A 8 -7.35 -15.98 1.63
C PRO A 8 -6.27 -15.46 2.58
N ARG A 9 -6.35 -15.83 3.86
CA ARG A 9 -5.34 -15.50 4.87
C ARG A 9 -3.99 -16.16 4.58
N ASP A 10 -3.96 -17.47 4.32
CA ASP A 10 -2.70 -18.16 4.00
C ASP A 10 -2.01 -17.56 2.77
N THR A 11 -2.82 -17.09 1.82
CA THR A 11 -2.34 -16.37 0.64
C THR A 11 -1.66 -15.06 1.03
N VAL A 12 -2.29 -14.21 1.84
CA VAL A 12 -1.71 -12.93 2.29
C VAL A 12 -0.39 -13.14 3.04
N VAL A 13 -0.32 -14.12 3.93
CA VAL A 13 0.90 -14.42 4.71
C VAL A 13 2.05 -14.81 3.80
N ARG A 14 1.81 -15.68 2.81
CA ARG A 14 2.85 -16.07 1.84
C ARG A 14 3.21 -14.92 0.90
N TRP A 15 2.21 -14.14 0.49
CA TRP A 15 2.39 -12.99 -0.40
C TRP A 15 3.20 -11.87 0.25
N THR A 16 3.03 -11.62 1.54
CA THR A 16 3.77 -10.61 2.30
C THR A 16 5.29 -10.68 2.09
N GLN A 17 5.83 -11.89 1.95
CA GLN A 17 7.26 -12.10 1.68
C GLN A 17 7.73 -11.46 0.36
N THR A 18 6.84 -11.24 -0.62
CA THR A 18 7.21 -10.55 -1.87
C THR A 18 7.55 -9.08 -1.67
N LEU A 19 7.13 -8.48 -0.54
CA LEU A 19 7.36 -7.07 -0.21
C LEU A 19 8.71 -6.84 0.50
N VAL A 20 9.22 -7.85 1.19
CA VAL A 20 10.38 -7.71 2.09
C VAL A 20 11.55 -8.61 1.71
N GLU A 21 11.36 -9.78 1.10
CA GLU A 21 12.43 -10.77 0.91
C GLU A 21 13.07 -10.68 -0.49
N PRO A 22 14.30 -10.13 -0.62
CA PRO A 22 14.99 -10.04 -1.90
C PRO A 22 15.41 -11.41 -2.47
N LEU A 23 15.67 -12.42 -1.64
CA LEU A 23 16.11 -13.74 -2.06
C LEU A 23 14.96 -14.63 -2.56
N LEU A 24 13.73 -14.15 -2.52
CA LEU A 24 12.57 -14.88 -3.00
C LEU A 24 12.68 -15.11 -4.52
N PRO A 25 12.77 -16.36 -5.01
CA PRO A 25 12.90 -16.63 -6.44
C PRO A 25 11.78 -15.98 -7.25
N LEU A 26 12.13 -15.41 -8.42
CA LEU A 26 11.19 -14.66 -9.26
C LEU A 26 9.94 -15.48 -9.63
N GLU A 27 10.09 -16.78 -9.87
CA GLU A 27 8.96 -17.68 -10.15
C GLU A 27 7.99 -17.77 -8.96
N ILE A 28 8.52 -17.96 -7.75
CA ILE A 28 7.72 -18.03 -6.51
C ILE A 28 7.07 -16.67 -6.23
N ARG A 29 7.81 -15.57 -6.45
CA ARG A 29 7.30 -14.20 -6.33
C ARG A 29 6.12 -13.99 -7.27
N SER A 30 6.29 -14.28 -8.57
CA SER A 30 5.23 -14.16 -9.58
C SER A 30 4.00 -15.01 -9.24
N ALA A 31 4.18 -16.26 -8.81
CA ALA A 31 3.08 -17.12 -8.40
C ALA A 31 2.28 -16.54 -7.21
N ARG A 32 2.96 -15.96 -6.22
CA ARG A 32 2.32 -15.33 -5.06
C ARG A 32 1.62 -14.03 -5.42
N GLU A 33 2.22 -13.20 -6.27
CA GLU A 33 1.57 -11.98 -6.79
C GLU A 33 0.28 -12.31 -7.54
N ARG A 34 0.31 -13.34 -8.42
CA ARG A 34 -0.89 -13.84 -9.11
C ARG A 34 -1.95 -14.33 -8.14
N ARG A 35 -1.56 -15.12 -7.13
CA ARG A 35 -2.51 -15.66 -6.16
C ARG A 35 -3.14 -14.58 -5.29
N MET A 36 -2.36 -13.59 -4.87
CA MET A 36 -2.89 -12.44 -4.13
C MET A 36 -3.86 -11.61 -4.97
N ARG A 37 -3.51 -11.37 -6.25
CA ARG A 37 -4.42 -10.71 -7.20
C ARG A 37 -5.75 -11.45 -7.33
N GLN A 38 -5.70 -12.78 -7.38
CA GLN A 38 -6.91 -13.61 -7.41
C GLN A 38 -7.74 -13.46 -6.14
N VAL A 39 -7.12 -13.49 -4.96
CA VAL A 39 -7.83 -13.27 -3.70
C VAL A 39 -8.49 -11.89 -3.64
N CYS A 40 -7.82 -10.84 -4.15
CA CYS A 40 -8.42 -9.51 -4.23
C CYS A 40 -9.61 -9.45 -5.20
N ALA A 41 -9.62 -10.24 -6.27
CA ALA A 41 -10.74 -10.35 -7.20
C ALA A 41 -11.92 -11.12 -6.58
N ASP A 42 -11.64 -12.25 -5.91
CA ASP A 42 -12.66 -13.14 -5.35
C ASP A 42 -13.29 -12.60 -4.05
N HIS A 43 -12.53 -11.81 -3.29
CA HIS A 43 -12.94 -11.32 -1.97
C HIS A 43 -12.73 -9.80 -1.82
N PRO A 44 -13.36 -8.95 -2.66
CA PRO A 44 -13.05 -7.54 -2.75
C PRO A 44 -13.30 -6.76 -1.46
N THR A 45 -14.39 -7.07 -0.73
CA THR A 45 -14.69 -6.40 0.56
C THR A 45 -13.64 -6.75 1.62
N TRP A 46 -13.27 -8.04 1.73
CA TRP A 46 -12.22 -8.47 2.64
C TRP A 46 -10.87 -7.87 2.26
N ALA A 47 -10.51 -7.89 0.97
CA ALA A 47 -9.26 -7.31 0.49
C ALA A 47 -9.17 -5.80 0.71
N SER A 48 -10.30 -5.08 0.61
CA SER A 48 -10.37 -3.65 0.92
C SER A 48 -10.05 -3.36 2.38
N LEU A 49 -10.61 -4.16 3.30
CA LEU A 49 -10.29 -4.06 4.73
C LEU A 49 -8.83 -4.40 4.99
N VAL A 50 -8.31 -5.49 4.40
CA VAL A 50 -6.94 -5.93 4.65
C VAL A 50 -5.93 -4.89 4.15
N LEU A 51 -6.02 -4.52 2.88
CA LEU A 51 -5.03 -3.64 2.26
C LEU A 51 -5.20 -2.18 2.71
N GLY A 52 -6.44 -1.70 2.83
CA GLY A 52 -6.72 -0.35 3.31
C GLY A 52 -6.34 -0.16 4.77
N GLY A 53 -6.62 -1.16 5.61
CA GLY A 53 -6.22 -1.15 7.02
C GLY A 53 -4.70 -1.24 7.19
N THR A 54 -4.02 -2.13 6.46
CA THR A 54 -2.55 -2.22 6.48
C THR A 54 -1.91 -0.90 6.06
N LEU A 55 -2.43 -0.28 5.00
CA LEU A 55 -1.92 1.01 4.55
C LEU A 55 -2.11 2.10 5.60
N ALA A 56 -3.24 2.08 6.32
CA ALA A 56 -3.48 3.00 7.43
C ALA A 56 -2.50 2.77 8.58
N ASP A 57 -2.25 1.52 9.00
CA ASP A 57 -1.23 1.21 10.02
C ASP A 57 0.16 1.73 9.62
N ILE A 58 0.54 1.56 8.34
CA ILE A 58 1.83 2.02 7.81
C ILE A 58 1.90 3.55 7.81
N VAL A 59 0.87 4.25 7.34
CA VAL A 59 0.85 5.73 7.32
C VAL A 59 0.81 6.29 8.74
N LEU A 60 0.01 5.72 9.63
CA LEU A 60 -0.15 6.22 11.00
C LEU A 60 1.02 5.91 11.93
N SER A 61 1.91 5.00 11.52
CA SER A 61 3.17 4.71 12.19
C SER A 61 4.35 5.56 11.69
N LEU A 62 4.13 6.46 10.72
CA LEU A 62 5.09 7.53 10.40
C LEU A 62 5.15 8.55 11.56
N PRO A 63 6.20 9.39 11.62
CA PRO A 63 6.31 10.43 12.65
C PRO A 63 5.09 11.36 12.67
N ASP A 64 4.81 11.96 13.83
CA ASP A 64 3.56 12.71 14.00
C ASP A 64 3.44 13.92 13.06
N ASN A 65 4.59 14.49 12.67
CA ASN A 65 4.73 15.61 11.74
C ASN A 65 4.92 15.17 10.27
N ASP A 66 4.87 13.87 9.95
CA ASP A 66 5.02 13.43 8.56
C ASP A 66 3.85 13.94 7.70
N PRO A 67 4.12 14.62 6.56
CA PRO A 67 3.08 15.24 5.75
C PRO A 67 2.07 14.24 5.17
N TRP A 68 2.43 12.96 5.02
CA TRP A 68 1.55 11.91 4.50
C TRP A 68 0.40 11.60 5.48
N ARG A 69 0.58 11.83 6.79
CA ARG A 69 -0.47 11.65 7.81
C ARG A 69 -1.61 12.65 7.72
N THR A 70 -1.40 13.74 6.97
CA THR A 70 -2.37 14.83 6.80
C THR A 70 -2.68 15.08 5.32
N ALA A 71 -2.36 14.12 4.45
CA ALA A 71 -2.62 14.24 3.03
C ALA A 71 -4.13 14.32 2.74
N SER A 72 -4.52 15.20 1.83
CA SER A 72 -5.90 15.32 1.35
C SER A 72 -6.07 14.59 0.03
N SER A 73 -7.16 13.85 -0.15
CA SER A 73 -7.38 13.02 -1.33
C SER A 73 -8.80 13.11 -1.89
N ARG A 74 -8.90 12.78 -3.18
CA ARG A 74 -10.18 12.59 -3.87
C ARG A 74 -10.14 11.26 -4.61
N LEU A 75 -11.23 10.51 -4.53
CA LEU A 75 -11.50 9.39 -5.43
C LEU A 75 -12.97 9.44 -5.85
N GLY A 76 -13.20 9.96 -7.05
CA GLY A 76 -14.50 10.24 -7.62
C GLY A 76 -15.21 11.34 -6.84
N ARG A 77 -16.31 10.95 -6.21
CA ARG A 77 -17.13 11.85 -5.38
C ARG A 77 -16.72 11.86 -3.92
N THR A 78 -15.91 10.90 -3.50
CA THR A 78 -15.45 10.78 -2.12
C THR A 78 -14.17 11.60 -1.94
N THR A 79 -14.05 12.25 -0.80
CA THR A 79 -12.88 13.05 -0.43
C THR A 79 -12.45 12.76 0.99
N HIS A 80 -11.18 12.98 1.27
CA HIS A 80 -10.58 12.95 2.61
C HIS A 80 -9.65 14.16 2.78
N GLY A 81 -9.51 14.65 4.02
CA GLY A 81 -8.68 15.82 4.35
C GLY A 81 -9.28 17.16 3.96
N ASP A 82 -8.56 18.23 4.30
CA ASP A 82 -9.05 19.61 4.23
C ASP A 82 -9.04 20.21 2.82
N THR A 83 -8.07 19.81 1.99
CA THR A 83 -7.83 20.44 0.67
C THR A 83 -7.70 19.39 -0.46
N PRO A 84 -8.73 18.56 -0.68
CA PRO A 84 -8.65 17.49 -1.67
C PRO A 84 -8.46 18.03 -3.10
N PRO A 85 -7.70 17.34 -3.96
CA PRO A 85 -7.52 17.75 -5.35
C PRO A 85 -8.84 17.77 -6.13
N ALA A 86 -8.88 18.50 -7.25
CA ALA A 86 -10.09 18.62 -8.09
C ALA A 86 -10.45 17.33 -8.84
N ARG A 87 -9.48 16.45 -9.09
CA ARG A 87 -9.61 15.14 -9.73
C ARG A 87 -9.09 14.08 -8.78
N ASP A 88 -9.22 12.81 -9.16
CA ASP A 88 -8.62 11.71 -8.41
C ASP A 88 -7.13 11.98 -8.16
N GLY A 89 -6.65 11.66 -6.97
CA GLY A 89 -5.28 11.94 -6.54
C GLY A 89 -5.19 12.25 -5.05
N ALA A 90 -3.98 12.55 -4.60
CA ALA A 90 -3.74 13.11 -3.27
C ALA A 90 -2.75 14.27 -3.30
N ARG A 91 -2.88 15.16 -2.30
CA ARG A 91 -1.98 16.29 -2.07
C ARG A 91 -1.46 16.27 -0.64
N LEU A 92 -0.20 16.65 -0.50
CA LEU A 92 0.42 16.94 0.79
C LEU A 92 -0.07 18.31 1.32
N PRO A 93 0.15 18.64 2.60
CA PRO A 93 -0.30 19.90 3.20
C PRO A 93 0.20 21.18 2.51
N ASP A 94 1.37 21.12 1.88
CA ASP A 94 1.96 22.19 1.08
C ASP A 94 1.30 22.34 -0.32
N GLY A 95 0.33 21.48 -0.64
CA GLY A 95 -0.36 21.43 -1.92
C GLY A 95 0.36 20.62 -2.99
N ALA A 96 1.56 20.11 -2.73
CA ALA A 96 2.30 19.26 -3.67
C ALA A 96 1.55 17.94 -3.91
N ARG A 97 1.73 17.37 -5.10
CA ARG A 97 1.16 16.06 -5.46
C ARG A 97 1.87 14.95 -4.68
N LEU A 98 1.10 14.11 -3.99
CA LEU A 98 1.59 12.84 -3.45
C LEU A 98 1.77 11.83 -4.58
N GLY A 99 2.77 10.96 -4.51
CA GLY A 99 2.98 9.93 -5.54
C GLY A 99 4.04 10.28 -6.59
N THR A 100 4.87 11.28 -6.30
CA THR A 100 6.06 11.64 -7.10
C THR A 100 7.30 11.55 -6.21
N TRP A 101 8.50 11.45 -6.80
CA TRP A 101 9.75 11.39 -6.03
C TRP A 101 9.90 12.56 -5.04
N ARG A 102 9.29 13.71 -5.36
CA ARG A 102 9.28 14.90 -4.49
C ARG A 102 8.63 14.64 -3.13
N SER A 103 7.75 13.64 -3.03
CA SER A 103 7.12 13.22 -1.78
C SER A 103 8.08 12.56 -0.79
N PHE A 104 9.36 12.41 -1.15
CA PHE A 104 10.44 11.83 -0.33
C PHE A 104 11.61 12.77 -0.07
N VAL A 105 11.60 13.99 -0.63
CA VAL A 105 12.75 14.91 -0.52
C VAL A 105 13.01 15.34 0.92
N ASP A 106 11.96 15.42 1.74
CA ASP A 106 12.05 15.72 3.15
C ASP A 106 12.74 14.61 3.96
N THR A 107 12.80 13.37 3.46
CA THR A 107 13.47 12.26 4.14
C THR A 107 14.77 11.81 3.48
N LEU A 108 14.88 11.93 2.15
CA LEU A 108 16.04 11.46 1.38
C LEU A 108 16.97 12.61 0.94
N GLY A 109 16.58 13.87 1.12
CA GLY A 109 17.27 15.02 0.53
C GLY A 109 17.04 15.12 -0.99
N ALA A 110 17.77 15.99 -1.68
CA ALA A 110 17.69 16.07 -3.14
C ALA A 110 18.36 14.85 -3.82
N PRO A 111 17.84 14.37 -4.97
CA PRO A 111 18.49 13.30 -5.71
C PRO A 111 19.90 13.72 -6.16
N ALA A 112 20.83 12.78 -6.15
CA ALA A 112 22.21 13.00 -6.59
C ALA A 112 22.33 12.98 -8.13
N GLU A 113 21.45 12.22 -8.79
CA GLU A 113 21.43 12.05 -10.24
C GLU A 113 20.17 12.70 -10.86
N GLU A 114 20.30 13.19 -12.10
CA GLU A 114 19.14 13.69 -12.86
C GLU A 114 18.22 12.54 -13.31
N ASP A 115 18.82 11.40 -13.70
CA ASP A 115 18.08 10.15 -13.96
C ASP A 115 17.87 9.39 -12.66
N LEU A 116 16.65 9.45 -12.14
CA LEU A 116 16.26 8.79 -10.88
C LEU A 116 16.43 7.27 -10.91
N THR A 117 16.52 6.64 -12.08
CA THR A 117 16.74 5.19 -12.17
C THR A 117 18.18 4.78 -11.85
N LEU A 118 19.11 5.75 -11.87
CA LEU A 118 20.52 5.54 -11.53
C LEU A 118 20.83 5.89 -10.07
N ASP A 119 20.00 6.70 -9.42
CA ASP A 119 20.13 7.03 -8.00
C ASP A 119 19.55 5.89 -7.13
N PRO A 120 20.36 5.19 -6.31
CA PRO A 120 19.89 4.05 -5.51
C PRO A 120 18.77 4.38 -4.52
N SER A 121 18.71 5.63 -4.04
CA SER A 121 17.69 6.11 -3.09
C SER A 121 16.40 6.52 -3.79
N TYR A 122 16.43 6.74 -5.10
CA TYR A 122 15.26 7.18 -5.87
C TYR A 122 14.77 6.16 -6.89
N ALA A 123 15.59 5.21 -7.30
CA ALA A 123 15.22 4.17 -8.26
C ALA A 123 13.94 3.40 -7.86
N PRO A 124 13.69 3.05 -6.58
CA PRO A 124 12.45 2.38 -6.18
C PRO A 124 11.17 3.22 -6.37
N ILE A 125 11.31 4.54 -6.47
CA ILE A 125 10.22 5.53 -6.58
C ILE A 125 10.32 6.38 -7.85
N ALA A 126 11.16 5.97 -8.80
CA ALA A 126 11.31 6.65 -10.09
C ALA A 126 10.00 6.59 -10.92
N ALA A 127 9.23 5.51 -10.77
CA ALA A 127 7.90 5.39 -11.35
C ALA A 127 6.85 6.07 -10.47
N GLU A 128 6.19 7.10 -11.00
CA GLU A 128 5.11 7.81 -10.31
C GLU A 128 3.89 6.90 -10.06
N LEU A 129 3.18 7.18 -8.97
CA LEU A 129 1.90 6.51 -8.71
C LEU A 129 0.83 7.00 -9.68
N ALA A 130 -0.11 6.10 -9.99
CA ALA A 130 -1.36 6.47 -10.62
C ALA A 130 -2.22 7.29 -9.63
N PRO A 131 -3.03 8.26 -10.08
CA PRO A 131 -3.83 9.10 -9.18
C PRO A 131 -4.77 8.33 -8.23
N VAL A 132 -5.27 7.16 -8.64
CA VAL A 132 -6.06 6.28 -7.76
C VAL A 132 -5.22 5.74 -6.61
N SER A 133 -3.98 5.32 -6.86
CA SER A 133 -3.05 4.85 -5.82
C SER A 133 -2.67 5.97 -4.85
N GLU A 134 -2.45 7.18 -5.37
CA GLU A 134 -2.21 8.36 -4.53
C GLU A 134 -3.39 8.62 -3.59
N ALA A 135 -4.61 8.61 -4.13
CA ALA A 135 -5.81 8.86 -3.37
C ALA A 135 -5.97 7.84 -2.24
N ILE A 136 -5.71 6.56 -2.51
CA ILE A 136 -5.75 5.48 -1.52
C ILE A 136 -4.80 5.74 -0.35
N ILE A 137 -3.58 6.24 -0.60
CA ILE A 137 -2.65 6.66 0.48
C ILE A 137 -3.27 7.79 1.31
N GLY A 138 -3.81 8.82 0.65
CA GLY A 138 -4.44 9.93 1.37
C GLY A 138 -5.68 9.50 2.17
N PHE A 139 -6.48 8.54 1.68
CA PHE A 139 -7.58 7.97 2.47
C PHE A 139 -7.08 7.22 3.72
N ALA A 140 -5.96 6.50 3.61
CA ALA A 140 -5.36 5.76 4.72
C ALA A 140 -4.82 6.67 5.84
N ALA A 141 -4.49 7.93 5.54
CA ALA A 141 -4.15 8.95 6.54
C ALA A 141 -5.30 9.20 7.55
N GLY A 142 -6.54 8.98 7.12
CA GLY A 142 -7.75 9.06 7.96
C GLY A 142 -8.03 7.84 8.84
N GLY A 143 -7.11 6.88 8.90
CA GLY A 143 -7.32 5.61 9.58
C GLY A 143 -7.96 4.54 8.71
N TRP A 144 -8.15 3.37 9.31
CA TRP A 144 -8.43 2.14 8.57
C TRP A 144 -9.78 2.13 7.87
N GLU A 145 -10.83 2.73 8.45
CA GLU A 145 -12.16 2.80 7.82
C GLU A 145 -12.11 3.64 6.54
N SER A 146 -11.47 4.81 6.64
CA SER A 146 -11.21 5.70 5.50
C SER A 146 -10.34 5.03 4.46
N GLY A 147 -9.26 4.37 4.86
CA GLY A 147 -8.39 3.58 3.98
C GLY A 147 -9.14 2.46 3.25
N ALA A 148 -9.93 1.66 3.96
CA ALA A 148 -10.75 0.60 3.38
C ALA A 148 -11.81 1.14 2.41
N ALA A 149 -12.44 2.28 2.73
CA ALA A 149 -13.36 2.96 1.84
C ALA A 149 -12.66 3.46 0.56
N GLY A 150 -11.45 4.01 0.68
CA GLY A 150 -10.62 4.42 -0.45
C GLY A 150 -10.29 3.24 -1.38
N VAL A 151 -9.86 2.10 -0.81
CA VAL A 151 -9.58 0.88 -1.60
C VAL A 151 -10.85 0.36 -2.28
N SER A 152 -11.98 0.33 -1.59
CA SER A 152 -13.25 -0.11 -2.16
C SER A 152 -13.71 0.80 -3.31
N ALA A 153 -13.51 2.12 -3.18
CA ALA A 153 -13.84 3.10 -4.20
C ALA A 153 -12.96 3.01 -5.47
N ALA A 154 -11.89 2.21 -5.46
CA ALA A 154 -11.08 1.92 -6.65
C ALA A 154 -11.73 0.88 -7.57
N VAL A 155 -12.65 0.04 -7.07
CA VAL A 155 -13.30 -1.04 -7.84
C VAL A 155 -13.98 -0.53 -9.12
N PRO A 156 -14.79 0.55 -9.10
CA PRO A 156 -15.49 1.04 -10.30
C PRO A 156 -14.55 1.63 -11.36
N ARG A 157 -13.25 1.80 -11.08
CA ARG A 157 -12.29 2.38 -12.01
C ARG A 157 -11.72 1.37 -13.00
N GLY A 158 -12.01 0.08 -12.80
CA GLY A 158 -11.46 -0.99 -13.63
C GLY A 158 -9.96 -1.17 -13.41
N SER A 159 -9.41 -2.25 -13.94
CA SER A 159 -7.97 -2.52 -13.91
C SER A 159 -7.35 -2.01 -15.22
N SER A 160 -6.29 -1.21 -15.12
CA SER A 160 -5.37 -1.04 -16.25
C SER A 160 -4.40 -2.21 -16.22
N THR A 161 -4.51 -3.12 -17.18
CA THR A 161 -3.46 -4.10 -17.50
C THR A 161 -2.39 -3.39 -18.34
N SER A 162 -1.12 -3.79 -18.21
CA SER A 162 -0.09 -3.37 -19.16
C SER A 162 -0.28 -4.12 -20.49
N ALA A 163 0.27 -3.62 -21.60
CA ALA A 163 0.29 -4.36 -22.87
C ALA A 163 0.97 -5.73 -22.76
N VAL A 164 1.81 -5.96 -21.74
CA VAL A 164 2.44 -7.25 -21.42
C VAL A 164 1.46 -8.19 -20.69
N ASP A 165 0.56 -7.63 -19.88
CA ASP A 165 -0.52 -8.38 -19.24
C ASP A 165 -1.62 -8.74 -20.27
N ASP A 166 -1.87 -7.88 -21.26
CA ASP A 166 -2.81 -8.15 -22.37
C ASP A 166 -2.31 -9.26 -23.31
N LEU A 167 -0.99 -9.45 -23.44
CA LEU A 167 -0.40 -10.58 -24.15
C LEU A 167 -0.62 -11.92 -23.42
N ALA A 168 -0.97 -11.89 -22.13
CA ALA A 168 -1.36 -13.09 -21.38
C ALA A 168 -2.79 -13.57 -21.68
N ASP A 169 -3.57 -12.83 -22.50
CA ASP A 169 -4.89 -13.24 -22.99
C ASP A 169 -4.84 -14.18 -24.22
N LEU A 170 -3.65 -14.71 -24.55
CA LEU A 170 -3.52 -15.76 -25.55
C LEU A 170 -4.18 -17.08 -25.06
N PRO A 171 -4.90 -17.81 -25.93
CA PRO A 171 -5.53 -19.07 -25.57
C PRO A 171 -4.52 -20.06 -24.98
N GLY A 172 -4.75 -20.53 -23.75
CA GLY A 172 -3.89 -21.52 -23.07
C GLY A 172 -2.90 -20.95 -22.05
N ILE A 173 -2.80 -19.62 -21.91
CA ILE A 173 -2.10 -18.97 -20.81
C ILE A 173 -3.12 -18.68 -19.71
N GLN A 174 -2.82 -19.01 -18.45
CA GLN A 174 -3.66 -18.59 -17.32
C GLN A 174 -3.70 -17.06 -17.29
N THR A 175 -4.85 -16.51 -17.68
CA THR A 175 -5.08 -15.07 -17.72
C THR A 175 -4.91 -14.47 -16.33
N LEU A 176 -4.30 -13.30 -16.28
CA LEU A 176 -4.18 -12.54 -15.04
C LEU A 176 -5.57 -12.08 -14.63
N HIS A 177 -6.01 -12.44 -13.43
CA HIS A 177 -7.33 -12.02 -12.98
C HIS A 177 -7.35 -10.50 -12.74
N PRO A 178 -8.23 -9.75 -13.42
CA PRO A 178 -8.30 -8.31 -13.24
C PRO A 178 -8.79 -8.00 -11.83
N SER A 179 -8.03 -7.19 -11.09
CA SER A 179 -8.43 -6.73 -9.76
C SER A 179 -7.98 -5.28 -9.57
N PRO A 180 -8.90 -4.30 -9.69
CA PRO A 180 -8.59 -2.89 -9.45
C PRO A 180 -8.02 -2.65 -8.05
N ILE A 181 -8.51 -3.39 -7.04
CA ILE A 181 -7.99 -3.36 -5.68
C ILE A 181 -6.51 -3.71 -5.67
N TYR A 182 -6.11 -4.83 -6.28
CA TYR A 182 -4.70 -5.20 -6.34
C TYR A 182 -3.90 -4.19 -7.18
N THR A 183 -4.38 -3.82 -8.37
CA THR A 183 -3.70 -2.92 -9.32
C THR A 183 -3.35 -1.58 -8.70
N TYR A 184 -4.26 -0.96 -7.95
CA TYR A 184 -4.01 0.38 -7.40
C TYR A 184 -3.46 0.36 -5.97
N THR A 185 -3.83 -0.63 -5.16
CA THR A 185 -3.44 -0.63 -3.74
C THR A 185 -2.06 -1.22 -3.50
N VAL A 186 -1.60 -2.18 -4.30
CA VAL A 186 -0.25 -2.75 -4.11
C VAL A 186 0.86 -1.73 -4.42
N PRO A 187 0.79 -0.91 -5.48
CA PRO A 187 1.73 0.20 -5.66
C PRO A 187 1.70 1.19 -4.51
N ALA A 188 0.51 1.56 -4.02
CA ALA A 188 0.33 2.44 -2.86
C ALA A 188 1.00 1.87 -1.60
N LEU A 189 0.81 0.57 -1.34
CA LEU A 189 1.43 -0.13 -0.22
C LEU A 189 2.95 -0.16 -0.33
N ARG A 190 3.50 -0.44 -1.53
CA ARG A 190 4.96 -0.42 -1.76
C ARG A 190 5.55 0.97 -1.53
N TRP A 191 4.88 2.02 -1.99
CA TRP A 191 5.27 3.41 -1.73
C TRP A 191 5.26 3.76 -0.25
N ALA A 192 4.21 3.41 0.48
CA ALA A 192 4.11 3.68 1.91
C ALA A 192 5.14 2.88 2.72
N THR A 193 5.42 1.63 2.35
CA THR A 193 6.52 0.85 2.91
C THR A 193 7.87 1.51 2.65
N TYR A 194 8.10 2.00 1.43
CA TYR A 194 9.34 2.72 1.11
C TYR A 194 9.47 4.02 1.90
N ARG A 195 8.35 4.72 2.14
CA ARG A 195 8.31 5.91 3.00
C ARG A 195 8.76 5.61 4.42
N ARG A 196 8.29 4.53 5.03
CA ARG A 196 8.82 4.08 6.33
C ARG A 196 10.32 3.80 6.28
N ARG A 197 10.79 3.11 5.25
CA ARG A 197 12.24 2.82 5.08
C ARG A 197 13.10 4.08 4.93
N SER A 198 12.55 5.16 4.38
CA SER A 198 13.27 6.44 4.27
C SER A 198 13.58 7.09 5.63
N TYR A 199 12.93 6.66 6.71
CA TYR A 199 13.28 7.02 8.09
C TYR A 199 14.33 6.09 8.73
N GLY A 200 15.02 5.29 7.93
CA GLY A 200 16.10 4.42 8.40
C GLY A 200 15.64 3.06 8.95
N THR A 201 14.38 2.65 8.72
CA THR A 201 13.98 1.27 9.03
C THR A 201 14.67 0.27 8.11
N SER A 202 14.90 -0.94 8.62
CA SER A 202 15.51 -2.02 7.83
C SER A 202 14.70 -2.32 6.56
N ALA A 203 15.37 -2.79 5.51
CA ALA A 203 14.70 -3.34 4.32
C ALA A 203 13.71 -4.45 4.71
N ASP A 204 13.99 -5.16 5.80
CA ASP A 204 13.16 -6.23 6.37
C ASP A 204 12.17 -5.72 7.42
N ASP A 205 11.68 -4.48 7.31
CA ASP A 205 10.70 -3.87 8.25
C ASP A 205 9.56 -4.85 8.58
N ALA A 206 9.65 -5.46 9.76
CA ALA A 206 8.76 -6.53 10.21
C ALA A 206 7.33 -6.01 10.41
N TRP A 207 7.17 -4.70 10.67
CA TRP A 207 5.88 -4.07 10.89
C TRP A 207 4.94 -4.25 9.70
N VAL A 208 5.45 -4.14 8.48
CA VAL A 208 4.64 -4.32 7.26
C VAL A 208 4.05 -5.72 7.22
N SER A 209 4.87 -6.72 7.56
CA SER A 209 4.44 -8.11 7.55
C SER A 209 3.47 -8.43 8.67
N GLU A 210 3.73 -7.88 9.85
CA GLU A 210 2.88 -8.03 11.01
C GLU A 210 1.52 -7.35 10.82
N SER A 211 1.49 -6.13 10.30
CA SER A 211 0.26 -5.41 9.99
C SER A 211 -0.61 -6.18 8.98
N LEU A 212 -0.03 -6.66 7.87
CA LEU A 212 -0.74 -7.51 6.91
C LEU A 212 -1.32 -8.79 7.56
N TYR A 213 -0.53 -9.45 8.41
CA TYR A 213 -0.98 -10.63 9.14
C TYR A 213 -2.17 -10.31 10.06
N ARG A 214 -2.08 -9.25 10.86
CA ARG A 214 -3.13 -8.82 11.78
C ARG A 214 -4.39 -8.42 11.03
N TRP A 215 -4.25 -7.65 9.95
CA TRP A 215 -5.37 -7.23 9.12
C TRP A 215 -6.07 -8.40 8.41
N SER A 216 -5.32 -9.42 7.97
CA SER A 216 -5.91 -10.62 7.38
C SER A 216 -6.88 -11.34 8.33
N TRP A 217 -6.59 -11.31 9.64
CA TRP A 217 -7.49 -11.81 10.68
C TRP A 217 -8.61 -10.83 11.01
N ARG A 218 -8.25 -9.56 11.23
CA ARG A 218 -9.18 -8.51 11.65
C ARG A 218 -10.31 -8.31 10.65
N ALA A 219 -10.00 -8.32 9.34
CA ALA A 219 -11.00 -8.21 8.29
C ALA A 219 -12.05 -9.33 8.36
N GLY A 220 -11.64 -10.57 8.69
CA GLY A 220 -12.58 -11.68 8.87
C GLY A 220 -13.52 -11.47 10.06
N ARG A 221 -13.00 -10.91 11.17
CA ARG A 221 -13.81 -10.58 12.36
C ARG A 221 -14.81 -9.45 12.10
N ILE A 222 -14.36 -8.37 11.45
CA ILE A 222 -15.22 -7.24 11.08
C ILE A 222 -16.38 -7.72 10.20
N LEU A 223 -16.08 -8.52 9.16
CA LEU A 223 -17.12 -9.07 8.28
C LEU A 223 -18.06 -10.06 8.99
N GLY A 224 -17.57 -10.75 10.02
CA GLY A 224 -18.37 -11.61 10.88
C GLY A 224 -19.17 -10.87 11.97
N GLY A 225 -19.10 -9.53 12.02
CA GLY A 225 -19.76 -8.74 13.07
C GLY A 225 -19.18 -8.94 14.48
N MET A 226 -17.95 -9.43 14.58
CA MET A 226 -17.29 -9.67 15.86
C MET A 226 -16.64 -8.39 16.37
N SER A 227 -16.80 -8.10 17.66
CA SER A 227 -16.13 -6.97 18.31
C SER A 227 -14.61 -7.15 18.31
N TRP A 228 -13.91 -6.03 18.21
CA TRP A 228 -12.45 -5.97 18.24
C TRP A 228 -12.00 -4.86 19.20
N ASP A 229 -10.82 -5.05 19.81
CA ASP A 229 -10.22 -4.06 20.68
C ASP A 229 -9.43 -3.04 19.84
N GLU A 230 -10.07 -1.91 19.54
CA GLU A 230 -9.46 -0.78 18.80
C GLU A 230 -8.28 -0.18 19.57
N HIS A 231 -8.36 -0.13 20.91
CA HIS A 231 -7.32 0.49 21.73
C HIS A 231 -6.02 -0.31 21.69
N MET A 232 -6.11 -1.64 21.63
CA MET A 232 -4.96 -2.51 21.42
C MET A 232 -4.25 -2.20 20.08
N VAL A 233 -4.99 -1.90 19.01
CA VAL A 233 -4.40 -1.59 17.70
C VAL A 233 -3.71 -0.22 17.74
N ASP A 234 -4.38 0.80 18.27
CA ASP A 234 -3.81 2.14 18.40
C ASP A 234 -2.52 2.12 19.23
N SER A 235 -2.50 1.33 20.30
CA SER A 235 -1.31 1.15 21.15
C SER A 235 -0.15 0.50 20.38
N LEU A 236 -0.45 -0.47 19.51
CA LEU A 236 0.57 -1.13 18.69
C LEU A 236 1.10 -0.21 17.58
N ILE A 237 0.24 0.55 16.91
CA ILE A 237 0.65 1.56 15.92
C ILE A 237 1.51 2.63 16.60
N ALA A 238 1.14 3.06 17.81
CA ALA A 238 1.91 4.04 18.57
C ALA A 238 3.27 3.50 19.02
N ALA A 239 3.36 2.21 19.37
CA ALA A 239 4.62 1.56 19.72
C ALA A 239 5.59 1.45 18.52
N GLU A 240 5.05 1.40 17.30
CA GLU A 240 5.80 1.27 16.04
C GLU A 240 5.99 2.61 15.33
N ARG A 241 5.69 3.72 16.03
CA ARG A 241 5.86 5.07 15.51
C ARG A 241 7.34 5.40 15.36
N LEU A 242 7.70 5.87 14.17
CA LEU A 242 9.06 6.28 13.86
C LEU A 242 9.37 7.67 14.44
N GLU A 243 10.64 7.90 14.74
CA GLU A 243 11.13 9.21 15.14
C GLU A 243 11.32 10.12 13.91
N PRO A 244 11.12 11.44 14.05
CA PRO A 244 11.49 12.38 12.99
C PRO A 244 12.99 12.29 12.68
N ILE A 245 13.38 12.56 11.44
CA ILE A 245 14.80 12.70 11.09
C ILE A 245 15.33 13.94 11.82
N SER A 246 16.46 13.80 12.52
CA SER A 246 17.09 14.94 13.20
C SER A 246 17.66 15.91 12.17
N ASP A 247 17.43 17.20 12.36
CA ASP A 247 18.06 18.28 11.56
C ASP A 247 19.58 18.42 11.82
N GLU A 248 20.17 17.59 12.68
CA GLU A 248 21.61 17.61 12.94
C GLU A 248 22.36 17.03 11.73
N PRO A 249 23.30 17.78 11.14
CA PRO A 249 24.09 17.30 10.02
C PRO A 249 24.99 16.15 10.46
N PHE A 250 24.94 15.04 9.72
CA PHE A 250 25.91 13.94 9.82
C PHE A 250 27.32 14.38 9.40
#